data_AF-A0A3M8FV36-F1
#
_entry.id   AF-A0A3M8FV36-F1
#
_cell.length_a   1.000
_cell.length_b   1.000
_cell.length_c   1.000
_cell.angle_alpha   90.00
_cell.angle_beta   90.00
_cell.angle_gamma   90.00
#
_symmetry.space_group_name_H-M   'P 1'
#
loop_
_entity.id
_entity.type
_entity.pdbx_description
1 polymer ?
#
loop_
_entity_poly.entity_id
_entity_poly.type
_entity_poly.pdbx_seq_one_letter_code
_entity_poly.pdbx_strand_id
1 'polypeptide(L)'
;MPTLVCVPIPVDDIERALADANQAKLLGADLVELRIDSYFSGSEGDEQDTRRVAELQGLITDCPLPVILTCRSAEEGGDYDGDEVDRVSLLEKLCVNTDHPPAYLDFELASYQKSANIRQKINLCVDHPKQAREVRTRLILSMHDFDGRPANLMRRLADAWSEPAASVVKFAYRARSIRDNLEIFEILSDAPRPTIGLGMGEFGLMSRVLAPKFSGFLTFASLRDEAATAPGQPTISDLLGMYHFRSIGKDTRLYGVIGWPVTQSMSPLIHNAGFEARGWDGVYLPMPFVADSSDPEVTKASFMTSTDLLFGSEDLHLAGASVTIPFKELAASDVGGVAFAEPDDAVIDIGACNTLVTGWHHEDQLNYVKQSNTDAAAIWKLVADALGEACGSSIAIIGAGGVASAAAYIFARACAKVSVYSRTFDRTKLLVDKVNSVDGSDASESQWVSAHHLEDIADSNADVYINCTPVGMTGGPDPEGLSIPVHELAGKLPPETVFFDTVYNPIETPMLKAAREYGFRTIDGVEMFVRQAAAQFELWTGEQAPVQLFDRLVREKLNAN
;
A
#
# COMPACT_ATOMS: atom_id res chain seq x y z
N MET A 1 -3.39 10.55 -23.70
CA MET A 1 -2.02 10.97 -23.31
C MET A 1 -1.67 10.21 -22.04
N PRO A 2 -0.41 9.80 -21.83
CA PRO A 2 -0.02 9.18 -20.56
C PRO A 2 -0.22 10.16 -19.40
N THR A 3 -0.58 9.65 -18.23
CA THR A 3 -0.63 10.44 -16.99
C THR A 3 0.77 10.93 -16.63
N LEU A 4 0.87 12.21 -16.29
CA LEU A 4 2.13 12.85 -15.94
C LEU A 4 2.49 12.62 -14.47
N VAL A 5 3.78 12.56 -14.15
CA VAL A 5 4.31 12.51 -12.78
C VAL A 5 4.94 13.85 -12.46
N CYS A 6 4.43 14.51 -11.42
CA CYS A 6 4.93 15.78 -10.93
C CYS A 6 5.56 15.66 -9.55
N VAL A 7 6.70 16.32 -9.35
CA VAL A 7 7.38 16.41 -8.05
C VAL A 7 7.18 17.79 -7.45
N PRO A 8 6.48 17.93 -6.31
CA PRO A 8 6.43 19.18 -5.56
C PRO A 8 7.78 19.55 -4.96
N ILE A 9 8.18 20.81 -5.09
CA ILE A 9 9.42 21.37 -4.59
C ILE A 9 9.09 22.65 -3.81
N PRO A 10 9.20 22.65 -2.46
CA PRO A 10 9.14 23.87 -1.68
C PRO A 10 10.32 24.78 -2.02
N VAL A 11 10.04 26.06 -2.27
CA VAL A 11 11.04 27.04 -2.65
C VAL A 11 11.35 27.93 -1.45
N ASP A 12 12.29 27.50 -0.61
CA ASP A 12 12.86 28.36 0.43
C ASP A 12 14.20 28.96 -0.01
N ASP A 13 14.88 28.29 -0.94
CA ASP A 13 16.17 28.64 -1.51
C ASP A 13 16.21 28.24 -2.99
N ILE A 14 16.66 29.16 -3.84
CA ILE A 14 16.65 29.03 -5.30
C ILE A 14 17.61 27.94 -5.79
N GLU A 15 18.83 27.89 -5.24
CA GLU A 15 19.84 26.91 -5.65
C GLU A 15 19.41 25.50 -5.27
N ARG A 16 18.87 25.33 -4.06
CA ARG A 16 18.33 24.05 -3.60
C ARG A 16 17.12 23.61 -4.42
N ALA A 17 16.20 24.52 -4.74
CA ALA A 17 15.03 24.20 -5.56
C ALA A 17 15.46 23.75 -6.98
N LEU A 18 16.47 24.40 -7.57
CA LEU A 18 17.03 23.99 -8.86
C LEU A 18 17.71 22.61 -8.77
N ALA A 19 18.44 22.33 -7.69
CA ALA A 19 19.06 21.03 -7.46
C ALA A 19 18.01 19.91 -7.31
N ASP A 20 16.96 20.15 -6.52
CA ASP A 20 15.84 19.22 -6.34
C ASP A 20 15.09 19.00 -7.69
N ALA A 21 14.95 20.03 -8.54
CA ALA A 21 14.35 19.89 -9.87
C ALA A 21 15.22 19.06 -10.85
N ASN A 22 16.54 19.23 -10.80
CA ASN A 22 17.47 18.38 -11.55
C ASN A 22 17.40 16.92 -11.06
N GLN A 23 17.31 16.71 -9.76
CA GLN A 23 17.14 15.37 -9.19
C GLN A 23 15.80 14.74 -9.63
N ALA A 24 14.70 15.50 -9.60
CA ALA A 24 13.39 15.04 -10.08
C ALA A 24 13.45 14.58 -11.55
N LYS A 25 14.16 15.33 -12.42
CA LYS A 25 14.38 14.93 -13.82
C LYS A 25 15.18 13.65 -13.94
N LEU A 26 16.27 13.51 -13.20
CA LEU A 26 17.10 12.29 -13.20
C LEU A 26 16.30 11.07 -12.77
N LEU A 27 15.35 11.25 -11.84
CA LEU A 27 14.45 10.19 -11.36
C LEU A 27 13.25 9.94 -12.30
N GLY A 28 13.07 10.73 -13.36
CA GLY A 28 12.06 10.48 -14.39
C GLY A 28 10.74 11.25 -14.23
N ALA A 29 10.73 12.36 -13.49
CA ALA A 29 9.58 13.25 -13.40
C ALA A 29 9.30 13.92 -14.76
N ASP A 30 8.02 14.14 -15.07
CA ASP A 30 7.63 14.88 -16.28
C ASP A 30 7.60 16.39 -16.04
N LEU A 31 7.33 16.79 -14.80
CA LEU A 31 7.08 18.16 -14.36
C LEU A 31 7.57 18.35 -12.93
N VAL A 32 7.77 19.60 -12.54
CA VAL A 32 7.93 19.99 -11.13
C VAL A 32 6.89 21.02 -10.74
N GLU A 33 6.41 20.96 -9.49
CA GLU A 33 5.57 22.00 -8.91
C GLU A 33 6.41 22.86 -7.97
N LEU A 34 6.70 24.10 -8.35
CA LEU A 34 7.39 25.05 -7.48
C LEU A 34 6.37 25.66 -6.52
N ARG A 35 6.49 25.29 -5.24
CA ARG A 35 5.69 25.77 -4.12
C ARG A 35 6.36 26.99 -3.52
N ILE A 36 5.85 28.17 -3.85
CA ILE A 36 6.45 29.48 -3.48
C ILE A 36 5.73 30.15 -2.29
N ASP A 37 4.83 29.42 -1.63
CA ASP A 37 3.99 29.95 -0.56
C ASP A 37 4.78 30.45 0.67
N SER A 38 5.90 29.82 1.02
CA SER A 38 6.83 30.28 2.06
C SER A 38 7.85 31.31 1.57
N TYR A 39 8.04 31.44 0.25
CA TYR A 39 9.06 32.31 -0.35
C TYR A 39 8.65 33.79 -0.38
N PHE A 40 7.35 34.07 -0.31
CA PHE A 40 6.80 35.41 -0.23
C PHE A 40 5.91 35.53 0.99
N SER A 41 6.05 36.61 1.75
CA SER A 41 5.11 36.98 2.81
C SER A 41 4.41 38.28 2.44
N GLY A 42 3.16 38.44 2.83
CA GLY A 42 2.38 39.66 2.55
C GLY A 42 2.83 40.92 3.30
N SER A 43 4.03 40.90 3.90
CA SER A 43 4.56 41.93 4.78
C SER A 43 5.89 42.52 4.30
N GLU A 44 6.46 41.99 3.22
CA GLU A 44 7.73 42.47 2.66
C GLU A 44 7.49 43.58 1.63
N GLY A 45 8.33 44.62 1.63
CA GLY A 45 8.14 45.80 0.78
C GLY A 45 8.46 45.55 -0.70
N ASP A 46 7.92 46.43 -1.57
CA ASP A 46 7.97 46.32 -3.05
C ASP A 46 9.36 46.01 -3.67
N GLU A 47 10.46 46.52 -3.09
CA GLU A 47 11.81 46.31 -3.61
C GLU A 47 12.32 44.87 -3.41
N GLN A 48 11.99 44.25 -2.27
CA GLN A 48 12.41 42.89 -1.94
C GLN A 48 11.64 41.87 -2.79
N ASP A 49 10.34 42.11 -2.98
CA ASP A 49 9.50 41.34 -3.89
C ASP A 49 9.98 41.43 -5.34
N THR A 50 10.42 42.61 -5.80
CA THR A 50 10.93 42.77 -7.17
C THR A 50 12.16 41.91 -7.42
N ARG A 51 13.08 41.85 -6.44
CA ARG A 51 14.26 40.98 -6.51
C ARG A 51 13.88 39.51 -6.50
N ARG A 52 13.02 39.08 -5.57
CA ARG A 52 12.56 37.69 -5.45
C ARG A 52 11.80 37.21 -6.69
N VAL A 53 11.01 38.08 -7.32
CA VAL A 53 10.35 37.81 -8.60
C VAL A 53 11.38 37.54 -9.70
N ALA A 54 12.43 38.35 -9.81
CA ALA A 54 13.49 38.14 -10.80
C ALA A 54 14.26 36.83 -10.53
N GLU A 55 14.57 36.53 -9.27
CA GLU A 55 15.22 35.27 -8.87
C GLU A 55 14.36 34.04 -9.24
N LEU A 56 13.05 34.09 -8.99
CA LEU A 56 12.13 33.01 -9.38
C LEU A 56 11.92 32.89 -10.88
N GLN A 57 11.88 34.00 -11.63
CA GLN A 57 11.83 33.95 -13.09
C GLN A 57 13.10 33.29 -13.65
N GLY A 58 14.26 33.55 -13.03
CA GLY A 58 15.50 32.83 -13.30
C GLY A 58 15.34 31.33 -13.05
N LEU A 59 14.86 30.94 -11.86
CA LEU A 59 14.61 29.54 -11.51
C LEU A 59 13.67 28.83 -12.51
N ILE A 60 12.58 29.47 -12.90
CA ILE A 60 11.61 28.92 -13.87
C ILE A 60 12.29 28.70 -15.24
N THR A 61 13.12 29.66 -15.67
CA THR A 61 13.86 29.60 -16.93
C THR A 61 14.90 28.49 -16.92
N ASP A 62 15.64 28.36 -15.82
CA ASP A 62 16.72 27.38 -15.66
C ASP A 62 16.21 25.98 -15.30
N CYS A 63 14.92 25.86 -14.96
CA CYS A 63 14.32 24.60 -14.56
C CYS A 63 14.43 23.56 -15.68
N PRO A 64 14.94 22.35 -15.40
CA PRO A 64 15.20 21.37 -16.45
C PRO A 64 13.94 20.64 -16.93
N LEU A 65 12.79 20.90 -16.30
CA LEU A 65 11.46 20.35 -16.55
C LEU A 65 10.42 21.48 -16.63
N PRO A 66 9.27 21.29 -17.31
CA PRO A 66 8.21 22.28 -17.28
C PRO A 66 7.65 22.45 -15.85
N VAL A 67 7.36 23.71 -15.51
CA VAL A 67 7.00 24.13 -14.15
C VAL A 67 5.48 24.29 -14.00
N ILE A 68 4.93 23.74 -12.93
CA ILE A 68 3.68 24.20 -12.30
C ILE A 68 4.07 25.22 -11.22
N LEU A 69 3.61 26.45 -11.36
CA LEU A 69 3.80 27.47 -10.34
C LEU A 69 2.61 27.48 -9.38
N THR A 70 2.86 27.33 -8.09
CA THR A 70 1.82 27.28 -7.05
C THR A 70 2.20 28.18 -5.88
N CYS A 71 1.34 29.16 -5.57
CA CYS A 71 1.41 29.94 -4.32
C CYS A 71 0.16 29.65 -3.51
N ARG A 72 0.19 28.59 -2.70
CA ARG A 72 -0.98 28.05 -1.99
C ARG A 72 -1.32 28.91 -0.77
N SER A 73 -2.58 29.32 -0.62
CA SER A 73 -3.03 30.07 0.55
C SER A 73 -3.10 29.21 1.82
N ALA A 74 -2.99 29.83 2.99
CA ALA A 74 -3.17 29.16 4.27
C ALA A 74 -4.55 28.49 4.43
N GLU A 75 -5.61 29.07 3.85
CA GLU A 75 -6.97 28.50 3.85
C GLU A 75 -7.06 27.15 3.09
N GLU A 76 -6.14 26.92 2.15
CA GLU A 76 -6.10 25.72 1.29
C GLU A 76 -4.83 24.88 1.56
N GLY A 77 -4.25 25.02 2.76
CA GLY A 77 -3.16 24.18 3.27
C GLY A 77 -1.76 24.53 2.74
N GLY A 78 -1.54 25.76 2.30
CA GLY A 78 -0.21 26.33 2.06
C GLY A 78 0.27 27.24 3.18
N ASP A 79 1.42 27.88 2.97
CA ASP A 79 2.02 28.78 3.97
C ASP A 79 1.82 30.29 3.67
N TYR A 80 1.20 30.65 2.53
CA TYR A 80 1.02 32.06 2.18
C TYR A 80 -0.08 32.71 3.04
N ASP A 81 0.30 33.78 3.75
CA ASP A 81 -0.52 34.48 4.75
C ASP A 81 -0.89 35.93 4.36
N GLY A 82 -0.45 36.39 3.20
CA GLY A 82 -0.68 37.75 2.70
C GLY A 82 -2.09 38.02 2.15
N ASP A 83 -2.35 39.27 1.74
CA ASP A 83 -3.61 39.63 1.08
C ASP A 83 -3.74 38.97 -0.31
N GLU A 84 -4.98 38.64 -0.66
CA GLU A 84 -5.33 37.98 -1.92
C GLU A 84 -5.02 38.84 -3.15
N VAL A 85 -5.19 40.17 -3.05
CA VAL A 85 -4.90 41.10 -4.14
C VAL A 85 -3.41 41.16 -4.42
N ASP A 86 -2.59 41.12 -3.37
CA ASP A 86 -1.13 41.11 -3.46
C ASP A 86 -0.64 39.78 -4.05
N ARG A 87 -1.19 38.65 -3.58
CA ARG A 87 -0.90 37.31 -4.11
C ARG A 87 -1.15 37.23 -5.61
N VAL A 88 -2.30 37.72 -6.06
CA VAL A 88 -2.68 37.70 -7.49
C VAL A 88 -1.79 38.64 -8.30
N SER A 89 -1.43 39.80 -7.75
CA SER A 89 -0.53 40.75 -8.43
C SER A 89 0.90 40.20 -8.56
N LEU A 90 1.36 39.43 -7.56
CA LEU A 90 2.61 38.69 -7.61
C LEU A 90 2.61 37.63 -8.71
N LEU A 91 1.55 36.79 -8.77
CA LEU A 91 1.41 35.76 -9.80
C LEU A 91 1.35 36.36 -11.21
N GLU A 92 0.67 37.51 -11.37
CA GLU A 92 0.64 38.27 -12.63
C GLU A 92 2.05 38.71 -13.06
N LYS A 93 2.85 39.26 -12.14
CA LYS A 93 4.25 39.64 -12.42
C LYS A 93 5.08 38.43 -12.88
N LEU A 94 4.92 37.28 -12.24
CA LEU A 94 5.65 36.04 -12.57
C LEU A 94 5.25 35.45 -13.94
N CYS A 95 3.99 35.64 -14.38
CA CYS A 95 3.47 35.02 -15.60
C CYS A 95 3.46 35.92 -16.85
N VAL A 96 3.34 37.24 -16.69
CA VAL A 96 3.10 38.17 -17.82
C VAL A 96 4.37 38.88 -18.29
N ASN A 97 5.31 39.16 -17.38
CA ASN A 97 6.52 39.95 -17.68
C ASN A 97 7.77 39.05 -17.83
N THR A 98 7.64 37.94 -18.55
CA THR A 98 8.74 36.98 -18.78
C THR A 98 8.64 36.37 -20.18
N ASP A 99 9.79 36.08 -20.78
CA ASP A 99 9.90 35.34 -22.04
C ASP A 99 9.72 33.81 -21.84
N HIS A 100 9.93 33.34 -20.60
CA HIS A 100 9.81 31.94 -20.20
C HIS A 100 8.82 31.81 -19.03
N PRO A 101 7.51 31.89 -19.31
CA PRO A 101 6.49 31.72 -18.28
C PRO A 101 6.42 30.24 -17.84
N PRO A 102 5.89 29.96 -16.64
CA PRO A 102 5.66 28.59 -16.20
C PRO A 102 4.68 27.86 -17.15
N ALA A 103 4.82 26.55 -17.28
CA ALA A 103 3.94 25.76 -18.14
C ALA A 103 2.50 25.72 -17.61
N TYR A 104 2.35 25.76 -16.28
CA TYR A 104 1.07 25.83 -15.59
C TYR A 104 1.10 26.81 -14.43
N LEU A 105 -0.05 27.40 -14.16
CA LEU A 105 -0.35 28.13 -12.93
C LEU A 105 -1.44 27.37 -12.18
N ASP A 106 -1.20 26.96 -10.94
CA ASP A 106 -2.21 26.38 -10.05
C ASP A 106 -2.81 27.48 -9.18
N PHE A 107 -4.13 27.62 -9.23
CA PHE A 107 -4.88 28.62 -8.47
C PHE A 107 -6.18 28.04 -7.93
N GLU A 108 -6.53 28.37 -6.69
CA GLU A 108 -7.66 27.76 -5.99
C GLU A 108 -8.99 28.25 -6.58
N LEU A 109 -9.93 27.33 -6.82
CA LEU A 109 -11.27 27.65 -7.31
C LEU A 109 -11.99 28.63 -6.38
N ALA A 110 -11.86 28.43 -5.07
CA ALA A 110 -12.48 29.30 -4.07
C ALA A 110 -11.96 30.74 -4.18
N SER A 111 -10.63 30.92 -4.27
CA SER A 111 -10.02 32.25 -4.46
C SER A 111 -10.33 32.85 -5.82
N TYR A 112 -10.32 32.04 -6.89
CA TYR A 112 -10.72 32.48 -8.23
C TYR A 112 -12.13 33.07 -8.22
N GLN A 113 -13.07 32.46 -7.52
CA GLN A 113 -14.45 32.92 -7.47
C GLN A 113 -14.71 34.13 -6.55
N LYS A 114 -13.75 34.54 -5.70
CA LYS A 114 -13.93 35.65 -4.73
C LYS A 114 -14.32 36.97 -5.39
N SER A 115 -13.77 37.32 -6.56
CA SER A 115 -14.14 38.54 -7.28
C SER A 115 -13.89 38.49 -8.79
N ALA A 116 -14.57 39.35 -9.56
CA ALA A 116 -14.31 39.50 -10.99
C ALA A 116 -12.90 40.04 -11.29
N ASN A 117 -12.34 40.88 -10.41
CA ASN A 117 -11.00 41.44 -10.56
C ASN A 117 -9.92 40.35 -10.45
N ILE A 118 -10.03 39.47 -9.44
CA ILE A 118 -9.12 38.32 -9.28
C ILE A 118 -9.15 37.44 -10.53
N ARG A 119 -10.35 37.06 -11.00
CA ARG A 119 -10.50 36.27 -12.24
C ARG A 119 -9.84 36.93 -13.43
N GLN A 120 -10.07 38.22 -13.62
CA GLN A 120 -9.49 38.95 -14.73
C GLN A 120 -7.95 38.90 -14.68
N LYS A 121 -7.33 39.16 -13.53
CA LYS A 121 -5.86 39.11 -13.39
C LYS A 121 -5.29 37.71 -13.61
N ILE A 122 -5.90 36.67 -13.03
CA ILE A 122 -5.45 35.29 -13.25
C ILE A 122 -5.61 34.88 -14.72
N ASN A 123 -6.67 35.33 -15.38
CA ASN A 123 -6.85 35.07 -16.81
C ASN A 123 -5.79 35.79 -17.67
N LEU A 124 -5.31 36.96 -17.25
CA LEU A 124 -4.16 37.61 -17.89
C LEU A 124 -2.88 36.78 -17.76
N CYS A 125 -2.71 35.96 -16.71
CA CYS A 125 -1.54 35.08 -16.59
C CYS A 125 -1.48 34.00 -17.69
N VAL A 126 -2.63 33.61 -18.26
CA VAL A 126 -2.74 32.47 -19.20
C VAL A 126 -3.19 32.87 -20.61
N ASP A 127 -3.80 34.05 -20.77
CA ASP A 127 -4.19 34.61 -22.07
C ASP A 127 -3.86 36.11 -22.13
N HIS A 128 -2.57 36.44 -22.21
CA HIS A 128 -2.11 37.81 -22.38
C HIS A 128 -1.77 38.14 -23.85
N PRO A 129 -2.17 39.30 -24.40
CA PRO A 129 -1.84 39.70 -25.77
C PRO A 129 -0.33 39.81 -26.07
N LYS A 130 0.49 40.03 -25.03
CA LYS A 130 1.96 40.12 -25.15
C LYS A 130 2.69 38.79 -24.96
N GLN A 131 2.02 37.72 -24.53
CA GLN A 131 2.65 36.39 -24.52
C GLN A 131 2.86 35.92 -25.96
N ALA A 132 4.09 35.48 -26.27
CA ALA A 132 4.37 34.86 -27.57
C ALA A 132 3.42 33.68 -27.79
N ARG A 133 2.78 33.57 -28.97
CA ARG A 133 1.76 32.54 -29.22
C ARG A 133 2.26 31.09 -29.05
N GLU A 134 3.58 30.89 -29.07
CA GLU A 134 4.23 29.58 -29.01
C GLU A 134 4.50 29.07 -27.59
N VAL A 135 4.51 29.94 -26.56
CA VAL A 135 4.72 29.56 -25.15
C VAL A 135 3.65 30.22 -24.28
N ARG A 136 2.74 29.42 -23.71
CA ARG A 136 1.59 29.92 -22.92
C ARG A 136 1.44 29.14 -21.62
N THR A 137 1.24 29.87 -20.53
CA THR A 137 0.82 29.30 -19.24
C THR A 137 -0.58 28.74 -19.37
N ARG A 138 -0.84 27.58 -18.76
CA ARG A 138 -2.17 26.99 -18.65
C ARG A 138 -2.67 27.01 -17.22
N LEU A 139 -3.96 27.30 -17.03
CA LEU A 139 -4.54 27.36 -15.69
C LEU A 139 -4.95 25.98 -15.19
N ILE A 140 -4.50 25.61 -14.00
CA ILE A 140 -5.04 24.54 -13.18
C ILE A 140 -5.94 25.19 -12.13
N LEU A 141 -7.24 24.87 -12.14
CA LEU A 141 -8.14 25.25 -11.05
C LEU A 141 -8.20 24.12 -10.03
N SER A 142 -7.69 24.38 -8.82
CA SER A 142 -7.58 23.38 -7.76
C SER A 142 -8.59 23.56 -6.64
N MET A 143 -8.88 22.49 -5.91
CA MET A 143 -9.61 22.51 -4.64
C MET A 143 -9.10 21.41 -3.72
N HIS A 144 -9.00 21.70 -2.41
CA HIS A 144 -8.51 20.76 -1.41
C HIS A 144 -9.46 20.68 -0.22
N ASP A 145 -9.81 19.46 0.20
CA ASP A 145 -10.64 19.22 1.38
C ASP A 145 -9.94 18.22 2.33
N PHE A 146 -9.30 18.76 3.38
CA PHE A 146 -8.47 17.99 4.32
C PHE A 146 -9.25 17.14 5.33
N ASP A 147 -10.55 17.43 5.50
CA ASP A 147 -11.41 16.66 6.40
C ASP A 147 -11.97 15.41 5.73
N GLY A 148 -12.28 15.47 4.44
CA GLY A 148 -12.89 14.37 3.68
C GLY A 148 -13.55 14.83 2.40
N ARG A 149 -14.26 13.91 1.75
CA ARG A 149 -15.03 14.19 0.52
C ARG A 149 -16.09 15.28 0.76
N PRO A 150 -16.03 16.44 0.07
CA PRO A 150 -16.95 17.55 0.33
C PRO A 150 -18.36 17.22 -0.17
N ALA A 151 -19.40 17.65 0.56
CA ALA A 151 -20.79 17.38 0.18
C ALA A 151 -21.17 17.95 -1.20
N ASN A 152 -20.59 19.09 -1.57
CA ASN A 152 -20.82 19.80 -2.82
C ASN A 152 -19.74 19.54 -3.90
N LEU A 153 -18.99 18.43 -3.82
CA LEU A 153 -17.90 18.09 -4.75
C LEU A 153 -18.32 18.27 -6.22
N MET A 154 -19.39 17.60 -6.65
CA MET A 154 -19.83 17.64 -8.05
C MET A 154 -20.23 19.03 -8.53
N ARG A 155 -20.75 19.89 -7.63
CA ARG A 155 -21.04 21.28 -7.98
C ARG A 155 -19.75 22.07 -8.19
N ARG A 156 -18.77 21.93 -7.30
CA ARG A 156 -17.45 22.58 -7.44
C ARG A 156 -16.74 22.13 -8.73
N LEU A 157 -16.81 20.84 -9.04
CA LEU A 157 -16.26 20.28 -10.28
C LEU A 157 -16.98 20.82 -11.52
N ALA A 158 -18.32 20.86 -11.51
CA ALA A 158 -19.09 21.45 -12.61
C ALA A 158 -18.74 22.93 -12.82
N ASP A 159 -18.61 23.71 -11.74
CA ASP A 159 -18.20 25.12 -11.82
C ASP A 159 -16.79 25.22 -12.45
N ALA A 160 -15.82 24.44 -11.99
CA ALA A 160 -14.46 24.43 -12.53
C ALA A 160 -14.39 23.96 -14.00
N TRP A 161 -15.12 22.90 -14.35
CA TRP A 161 -15.22 22.39 -15.73
C TRP A 161 -16.01 23.31 -16.65
N SER A 162 -16.79 24.26 -16.14
CA SER A 162 -17.47 25.26 -16.96
C SER A 162 -16.61 26.49 -17.25
N GLU A 163 -15.56 26.72 -16.45
CA GLU A 163 -14.70 27.90 -16.57
C GLU A 163 -13.84 27.83 -17.85
N PRO A 164 -13.98 28.77 -18.80
CA PRO A 164 -13.25 28.72 -20.07
C PRO A 164 -11.73 28.84 -19.91
N ALA A 165 -11.26 29.57 -18.89
CA ALA A 165 -9.83 29.74 -18.63
C ALA A 165 -9.13 28.48 -18.10
N ALA A 166 -9.90 27.57 -17.47
CA ALA A 166 -9.34 26.37 -16.83
C ALA A 166 -8.92 25.33 -17.87
N SER A 167 -7.62 25.10 -18.00
CA SER A 167 -7.08 24.05 -18.89
C SER A 167 -7.07 22.67 -18.23
N VAL A 168 -6.93 22.64 -16.90
CA VAL A 168 -6.93 21.43 -16.07
C VAL A 168 -7.76 21.71 -14.82
N VAL A 169 -8.51 20.73 -14.34
CA VAL A 169 -9.18 20.79 -13.03
C VAL A 169 -8.47 19.85 -12.06
N LYS A 170 -8.24 20.29 -10.83
CA LYS A 170 -7.59 19.50 -9.78
C LYS A 170 -8.50 19.45 -8.56
N PHE A 171 -8.74 18.25 -8.04
CA PHE A 171 -9.40 18.07 -6.76
C PHE A 171 -8.64 17.06 -5.91
N ALA A 172 -8.53 17.35 -4.62
CA ALA A 172 -7.95 16.45 -3.66
C ALA A 172 -8.77 16.46 -2.38
N TYR A 173 -9.07 15.28 -1.84
CA TYR A 173 -9.74 15.20 -0.54
C TYR A 173 -9.17 14.07 0.31
N ARG A 174 -9.30 14.17 1.64
CA ARG A 174 -8.86 13.12 2.55
C ARG A 174 -9.72 11.86 2.39
N ALA A 175 -9.09 10.79 1.90
CA ALA A 175 -9.72 9.48 1.89
C ALA A 175 -9.82 8.96 3.34
N ARG A 176 -11.02 8.56 3.72
CA ARG A 176 -11.39 7.96 5.01
C ARG A 176 -11.56 6.45 4.90
N SER A 177 -11.67 5.92 3.69
CA SER A 177 -11.65 4.49 3.39
C SER A 177 -11.17 4.25 1.97
N ILE A 178 -10.84 2.99 1.63
CA ILE A 178 -10.42 2.64 0.27
C ILE A 178 -11.49 2.94 -0.79
N ARG A 179 -12.76 2.99 -0.39
CA ARG A 179 -13.93 3.24 -1.25
C ARG A 179 -13.91 4.62 -1.88
N ASP A 180 -13.30 5.58 -1.18
CA ASP A 180 -13.18 6.95 -1.65
C ASP A 180 -12.42 7.04 -2.97
N ASN A 181 -11.54 6.08 -3.28
CA ASN A 181 -10.83 6.05 -4.56
C ASN A 181 -11.75 5.70 -5.74
N LEU A 182 -12.83 4.95 -5.53
CA LEU A 182 -13.75 4.56 -6.60
C LEU A 182 -14.49 5.78 -7.15
N GLU A 183 -14.99 6.66 -6.28
CA GLU A 183 -15.60 7.91 -6.70
C GLU A 183 -14.60 8.79 -7.46
N ILE A 184 -13.32 8.82 -7.03
CA ILE A 184 -12.26 9.52 -7.78
C ILE A 184 -12.12 8.94 -9.19
N PHE A 185 -12.11 7.61 -9.33
CA PHE A 185 -11.96 6.94 -10.62
C PHE A 185 -13.13 7.19 -11.56
N GLU A 186 -14.36 7.17 -11.06
CA GLU A 186 -15.56 7.54 -11.81
C GLU A 186 -15.45 8.98 -12.31
N ILE A 187 -15.11 9.92 -11.42
CA ILE A 187 -14.94 11.35 -11.78
C ILE A 187 -13.86 11.53 -12.85
N LEU A 188 -12.73 10.83 -12.74
CA LEU A 188 -11.64 10.97 -13.72
C LEU A 188 -12.00 10.38 -15.08
N SER A 189 -12.72 9.26 -15.11
CA SER A 189 -13.13 8.58 -16.33
C SER A 189 -14.16 9.39 -17.12
N ASP A 190 -15.06 10.08 -16.43
CA ASP A 190 -16.13 10.88 -17.02
C ASP A 190 -15.76 12.37 -17.20
N ALA A 191 -14.56 12.77 -16.81
CA ALA A 191 -14.15 14.18 -16.83
C ALA A 191 -14.18 14.77 -18.27
N PRO A 192 -14.86 15.91 -18.50
CA PRO A 192 -15.00 16.51 -19.83
C PRO A 192 -13.72 17.22 -20.32
N ARG A 193 -12.70 17.33 -19.47
CA ARG A 193 -11.40 17.97 -19.74
C ARG A 193 -10.33 17.37 -18.83
N PRO A 194 -9.03 17.58 -19.10
CA PRO A 194 -7.95 17.05 -18.28
C PRO A 194 -8.17 17.33 -16.78
N THR A 195 -8.18 16.27 -15.99
CA THR A 195 -8.52 16.35 -14.55
C THR A 195 -7.53 15.56 -13.71
N ILE A 196 -7.16 16.13 -12.56
CA ILE A 196 -6.32 15.53 -11.53
C ILE A 196 -7.22 15.23 -10.33
N GLY A 197 -7.24 13.98 -9.88
CA GLY A 197 -8.07 13.52 -8.76
C GLY A 197 -7.23 12.73 -7.78
N LEU A 198 -7.21 13.13 -6.51
CA LEU A 198 -6.29 12.59 -5.51
C LEU A 198 -6.98 12.34 -4.18
N GLY A 199 -6.83 11.13 -3.66
CA GLY A 199 -7.05 10.79 -2.26
C GLY A 199 -5.82 11.18 -1.44
N MET A 200 -6.04 11.92 -0.36
CA MET A 200 -5.03 12.17 0.68
C MET A 200 -5.16 11.15 1.80
N GLY A 201 -4.06 10.85 2.50
CA GLY A 201 -4.02 9.85 3.56
C GLY A 201 -3.69 8.46 3.05
N GLU A 202 -3.52 7.52 3.98
CA GLU A 202 -3.15 6.13 3.69
C GLU A 202 -4.11 5.42 2.74
N PHE A 203 -5.41 5.72 2.84
CA PHE A 203 -6.43 5.16 1.96
C PHE A 203 -6.34 5.70 0.53
N GLY A 204 -5.71 6.86 0.32
CA GLY A 204 -5.68 7.56 -0.96
C GLY A 204 -4.60 7.08 -1.93
N LEU A 205 -3.67 6.23 -1.50
CA LEU A 205 -2.55 5.77 -2.35
C LEU A 205 -3.03 5.15 -3.67
N MET A 206 -4.15 4.40 -3.63
CA MET A 206 -4.70 3.74 -4.81
C MET A 206 -5.05 4.75 -5.91
N SER A 207 -5.66 5.89 -5.58
CA SER A 207 -5.95 6.96 -6.56
C SER A 207 -4.70 7.54 -7.21
N ARG A 208 -3.57 7.56 -6.50
CA ARG A 208 -2.31 8.11 -7.00
C ARG A 208 -1.62 7.18 -7.97
N VAL A 209 -1.62 5.87 -7.67
CA VAL A 209 -0.96 4.85 -8.49
C VAL A 209 -1.81 4.47 -9.71
N LEU A 210 -3.13 4.36 -9.56
CA LEU A 210 -4.03 3.95 -10.65
C LEU A 210 -4.52 5.10 -11.53
N ALA A 211 -4.02 6.32 -11.35
CA ALA A 211 -4.38 7.45 -12.21
C ALA A 211 -4.26 7.15 -13.73
N PRO A 212 -3.24 6.43 -14.25
CA PRO A 212 -3.16 6.04 -15.66
C PRO A 212 -4.29 5.14 -16.15
N LYS A 213 -4.78 4.26 -15.29
CA LYS A 213 -5.88 3.33 -15.60
C LYS A 213 -7.21 4.06 -15.78
N PHE A 214 -7.40 5.18 -15.07
CA PHE A 214 -8.65 5.95 -15.03
C PHE A 214 -8.52 7.34 -15.67
N SER A 215 -7.63 7.51 -16.64
CA SER A 215 -7.48 8.75 -17.42
C SER A 215 -7.10 10.00 -16.61
N GLY A 216 -6.51 9.83 -15.43
CA GLY A 216 -5.99 10.94 -14.65
C GLY A 216 -4.93 11.72 -15.43
N PHE A 217 -5.02 13.05 -15.42
CA PHE A 217 -4.10 13.88 -16.20
C PHE A 217 -2.67 13.85 -15.63
N LEU A 218 -2.56 13.90 -14.31
CA LEU A 218 -1.30 14.00 -13.59
C LEU A 218 -1.46 13.41 -12.19
N THR A 219 -0.39 12.83 -11.64
CA THR A 219 -0.27 12.44 -10.23
C THR A 219 0.97 13.09 -9.61
N PHE A 220 1.02 13.14 -8.28
CA PHE A 220 2.13 13.73 -7.53
C PHE A 220 2.90 12.68 -6.75
N ALA A 221 4.23 12.77 -6.81
CA ALA A 221 5.15 11.92 -6.08
C ALA A 221 6.18 12.79 -5.34
N SER A 222 6.62 12.38 -4.16
CA SER A 222 7.65 13.12 -3.41
C SER A 222 9.03 12.80 -3.96
N LEU A 223 9.98 13.72 -3.78
CA LEU A 223 11.37 13.50 -4.19
C LEU A 223 12.08 12.48 -3.27
N ARG A 224 11.71 12.51 -1.98
CA ARG A 224 12.25 11.73 -0.86
C ARG A 224 11.14 11.53 0.18
N ASP A 225 11.27 10.52 1.04
CA ASP A 225 10.24 10.19 2.04
C ASP A 225 9.91 11.38 2.95
N GLU A 226 10.93 12.14 3.37
CA GLU A 226 10.78 13.31 4.24
C GLU A 226 10.19 14.53 3.52
N ALA A 227 10.10 14.50 2.20
CA ALA A 227 9.55 15.58 1.37
C ALA A 227 8.10 15.31 0.91
N ALA A 228 7.42 14.32 1.48
CA ALA A 228 6.01 14.10 1.21
C ALA A 228 5.18 15.30 1.68
N THR A 229 4.58 16.02 0.73
CA THR A 229 3.73 17.19 0.99
C THR A 229 2.31 16.82 1.45
N ALA A 230 1.94 15.55 1.32
CA ALA A 230 0.67 15.00 1.79
C ALA A 230 0.84 13.56 2.31
N PRO A 231 0.19 13.17 3.41
CA PRO A 231 0.19 11.79 3.88
C PRO A 231 -0.28 10.81 2.79
N GLY A 232 0.43 9.70 2.60
CA GLY A 232 0.12 8.69 1.57
C GLY A 232 0.66 9.01 0.17
N GLN A 233 1.47 10.06 0.00
CA GLN A 233 2.17 10.35 -1.25
C GLN A 233 3.39 9.41 -1.41
N PRO A 234 3.46 8.58 -2.47
CA PRO A 234 4.62 7.75 -2.72
C PRO A 234 5.81 8.59 -3.20
N THR A 235 7.03 8.10 -3.02
CA THR A 235 8.19 8.70 -3.68
C THR A 235 8.14 8.47 -5.18
N ILE A 236 8.86 9.28 -5.95
CA ILE A 236 8.99 9.05 -7.40
C ILE A 236 9.65 7.70 -7.70
N SER A 237 10.59 7.27 -6.87
CA SER A 237 11.24 5.96 -6.97
C SER A 237 10.26 4.81 -6.73
N ASP A 238 9.36 4.94 -5.76
CA ASP A 238 8.30 3.95 -5.53
C ASP A 238 7.31 3.93 -6.68
N LEU A 239 6.88 5.10 -7.14
CA LEU A 239 5.88 5.20 -8.20
C LEU A 239 6.39 4.62 -9.52
N LEU A 240 7.56 5.06 -9.97
CA LEU A 240 8.12 4.62 -11.25
C LEU A 240 8.80 3.25 -11.16
N GLY A 241 9.45 2.95 -10.05
CA GLY A 241 10.21 1.72 -9.84
C GLY A 241 9.37 0.59 -9.29
N MET A 242 8.79 0.74 -8.08
CA MET A 242 8.04 -0.34 -7.43
C MET A 242 6.66 -0.57 -8.06
N TYR A 243 5.91 0.48 -8.38
CA TYR A 243 4.57 0.33 -8.97
C TYR A 243 4.55 0.30 -10.50
N HIS A 244 5.73 0.39 -11.13
CA HIS A 244 5.89 0.42 -12.58
C HIS A 244 4.89 1.37 -13.27
N PHE A 245 4.67 2.56 -12.70
CA PHE A 245 3.56 3.45 -13.07
C PHE A 245 3.40 3.71 -14.58
N ARG A 246 4.50 3.68 -15.34
CA ARG A 246 4.50 3.89 -16.79
C ARG A 246 3.89 2.74 -17.59
N SER A 247 3.81 1.53 -17.04
CA SER A 247 3.18 0.37 -17.69
C SER A 247 1.69 0.22 -17.34
N ILE A 248 1.19 0.94 -16.33
CA ILE A 248 -0.21 0.85 -15.93
C ILE A 248 -1.10 1.42 -17.06
N GLY A 249 -2.03 0.60 -17.53
CA GLY A 249 -3.04 0.96 -18.51
C GLY A 249 -4.45 0.55 -18.07
N LYS A 250 -5.43 0.81 -18.94
CA LYS A 250 -6.85 0.48 -18.69
C LYS A 250 -7.08 -1.01 -18.39
N ASP A 251 -6.30 -1.89 -19.02
CA ASP A 251 -6.49 -3.34 -18.95
C ASP A 251 -5.66 -4.00 -17.85
N THR A 252 -4.68 -3.28 -17.28
CA THR A 252 -3.81 -3.77 -16.21
C THR A 252 -4.64 -4.34 -15.06
N ARG A 253 -4.27 -5.55 -14.64
CA ARG A 253 -4.95 -6.27 -13.56
C ARG A 253 -4.52 -5.71 -12.21
N LEU A 254 -5.48 -5.45 -11.35
CA LEU A 254 -5.20 -5.01 -9.99
C LEU A 254 -5.05 -6.22 -9.07
N TYR A 255 -4.03 -6.19 -8.23
CA TYR A 255 -3.83 -7.08 -7.10
C TYR A 255 -3.59 -6.26 -5.84
N GLY A 256 -3.72 -6.87 -4.66
CA GLY A 256 -3.32 -6.18 -3.44
C GLY A 256 -3.33 -7.01 -2.18
N VAL A 257 -2.92 -6.37 -1.08
CA VAL A 257 -2.97 -6.97 0.27
C VAL A 257 -4.01 -6.27 1.12
N ILE A 258 -5.05 -6.98 1.51
CA ILE A 258 -6.12 -6.52 2.40
C ILE A 258 -5.69 -6.70 3.85
N GLY A 259 -5.71 -5.63 4.64
CA GLY A 259 -5.26 -5.68 6.04
C GLY A 259 -5.49 -4.39 6.83
N TRP A 260 -5.26 -4.47 8.14
CA TRP A 260 -5.25 -3.30 9.05
C TRP A 260 -4.29 -3.50 10.24
N PRO A 261 -3.25 -2.67 10.38
CA PRO A 261 -2.63 -1.82 9.35
C PRO A 261 -1.99 -2.67 8.23
N VAL A 262 -1.75 -2.09 7.05
CA VAL A 262 -1.20 -2.86 5.91
C VAL A 262 -0.21 -2.09 5.01
N THR A 263 -0.09 -0.78 5.19
CA THR A 263 0.76 0.09 4.37
C THR A 263 2.24 -0.26 4.42
N GLN A 264 2.70 -0.88 5.51
CA GLN A 264 4.09 -1.31 5.73
C GLN A 264 4.39 -2.71 5.17
N SER A 265 3.42 -3.36 4.52
CA SER A 265 3.62 -4.70 3.95
C SER A 265 4.69 -4.67 2.86
N MET A 266 5.56 -5.69 2.82
CA MET A 266 6.51 -5.90 1.74
C MET A 266 5.90 -6.66 0.54
N SER A 267 4.63 -7.08 0.61
CA SER A 267 3.95 -7.77 -0.51
C SER A 267 3.94 -6.93 -1.81
N PRO A 268 3.67 -5.61 -1.79
CA PRO A 268 3.80 -4.77 -2.99
C PRO A 268 5.20 -4.78 -3.59
N LEU A 269 6.26 -4.79 -2.77
CA LEU A 269 7.63 -4.82 -3.26
C LEU A 269 7.91 -6.10 -4.07
N ILE A 270 7.58 -7.26 -3.51
CA ILE A 270 7.91 -8.54 -4.16
C ILE A 270 6.97 -8.86 -5.33
N HIS A 271 5.67 -8.59 -5.21
CA HIS A 271 4.73 -8.97 -6.27
C HIS A 271 4.87 -8.11 -7.51
N ASN A 272 5.07 -6.80 -7.37
CA ASN A 272 5.31 -5.94 -8.54
C ASN A 272 6.63 -6.30 -9.23
N ALA A 273 7.72 -6.53 -8.47
CA ALA A 273 8.98 -7.02 -9.03
C ALA A 273 8.81 -8.40 -9.71
N GLY A 274 7.93 -9.25 -9.16
CA GLY A 274 7.56 -10.52 -9.77
C GLY A 274 6.81 -10.36 -11.09
N PHE A 275 5.86 -9.41 -11.15
CA PHE A 275 5.11 -9.11 -12.36
C PHE A 275 6.04 -8.57 -13.45
N GLU A 276 6.93 -7.64 -13.13
CA GLU A 276 7.94 -7.15 -14.07
C GLU A 276 8.84 -8.28 -14.58
N ALA A 277 9.39 -9.09 -13.67
CA ALA A 277 10.28 -10.19 -14.02
C ALA A 277 9.64 -11.24 -14.94
N ARG A 278 8.30 -11.36 -14.92
CA ARG A 278 7.53 -12.29 -15.77
C ARG A 278 6.81 -11.61 -16.92
N GLY A 279 6.93 -10.29 -17.08
CA GLY A 279 6.17 -9.54 -18.08
C GLY A 279 4.65 -9.63 -17.89
N TRP A 280 4.21 -9.80 -16.65
CA TRP A 280 2.79 -9.87 -16.29
C TRP A 280 2.22 -8.46 -16.16
N ASP A 281 1.14 -8.17 -16.90
CA ASP A 281 0.43 -6.88 -16.82
C ASP A 281 -0.45 -6.82 -15.57
N GLY A 282 0.19 -6.56 -14.43
CA GLY A 282 -0.47 -6.40 -13.15
C GLY A 282 0.22 -5.37 -12.27
N VAL A 283 -0.56 -4.77 -11.35
CA VAL A 283 -0.05 -3.88 -10.30
C VAL A 283 -0.58 -4.35 -8.95
N TYR A 284 0.30 -4.38 -7.94
CA TYR A 284 -0.01 -4.84 -6.59
C TYR A 284 0.03 -3.66 -5.60
N LEU A 285 -1.06 -3.43 -4.86
CA LEU A 285 -1.20 -2.32 -3.92
C LEU A 285 -1.50 -2.76 -2.47
N PRO A 286 -1.09 -1.99 -1.46
CA PRO A 286 -1.69 -2.14 -0.13
C PRO A 286 -3.15 -1.68 -0.17
N MET A 287 -4.04 -2.45 0.46
CA MET A 287 -5.48 -2.18 0.51
C MET A 287 -5.92 -2.05 1.97
N PRO A 288 -5.74 -0.88 2.60
CA PRO A 288 -6.11 -0.66 3.99
C PRO A 288 -7.63 -0.70 4.15
N PHE A 289 -8.12 -1.64 4.95
CA PHE A 289 -9.53 -1.75 5.32
C PHE A 289 -9.63 -1.42 6.80
N VAL A 290 -10.53 -0.52 7.20
CA VAL A 290 -10.64 -0.14 8.61
C VAL A 290 -11.00 -1.38 9.46
N ALA A 291 -10.27 -1.60 10.55
CA ALA A 291 -10.64 -2.57 11.57
C ALA A 291 -10.54 -1.95 12.98
N ASP A 292 -11.44 -2.40 13.86
CA ASP A 292 -11.46 -2.04 15.27
C ASP A 292 -11.46 -3.34 16.10
N SER A 293 -10.39 -3.56 16.86
CA SER A 293 -10.28 -4.74 17.72
C SER A 293 -11.31 -4.77 18.85
N SER A 294 -11.88 -3.61 19.20
CA SER A 294 -12.92 -3.48 20.23
C SER A 294 -14.34 -3.64 19.68
N ASP A 295 -14.50 -3.59 18.35
CA ASP A 295 -15.80 -3.73 17.68
C ASP A 295 -15.69 -4.64 16.43
N PRO A 296 -15.89 -5.97 16.62
CA PRO A 296 -15.86 -6.94 15.54
C PRO A 296 -16.92 -6.70 14.45
N GLU A 297 -18.07 -6.10 14.79
CA GLU A 297 -19.14 -5.84 13.82
C GLU A 297 -18.76 -4.69 12.88
N VAL A 298 -18.12 -3.64 13.40
CA VAL A 298 -17.54 -2.58 12.56
C VAL A 298 -16.47 -3.14 11.63
N THR A 299 -15.60 -4.01 12.14
CA THR A 299 -14.57 -4.67 11.33
C THR A 299 -15.19 -5.51 10.20
N LYS A 300 -16.23 -6.29 10.52
CA LYS A 300 -16.97 -7.10 9.54
C LYS A 300 -17.68 -6.23 8.50
N ALA A 301 -18.39 -5.18 8.92
CA ALA A 301 -19.09 -4.27 8.01
C ALA A 301 -18.12 -3.54 7.07
N SER A 302 -16.98 -3.10 7.61
CA SER A 302 -15.89 -2.50 6.86
C SER A 302 -15.36 -3.46 5.78
N PHE A 303 -15.10 -4.71 6.16
CA PHE A 303 -14.63 -5.75 5.23
C PHE A 303 -15.67 -6.05 4.15
N MET A 304 -16.91 -6.34 4.52
CA MET A 304 -17.97 -6.72 3.58
C MET A 304 -18.25 -5.62 2.57
N THR A 305 -18.39 -4.37 3.01
CA THR A 305 -18.72 -3.29 2.06
C THR A 305 -17.50 -2.87 1.22
N SER A 306 -16.27 -3.02 1.74
CA SER A 306 -15.07 -2.74 0.93
C SER A 306 -14.79 -3.86 -0.08
N THR A 307 -15.02 -5.12 0.27
CA THR A 307 -14.95 -6.23 -0.70
C THR A 307 -16.06 -6.09 -1.75
N ASP A 308 -17.28 -5.77 -1.33
CA ASP A 308 -18.40 -5.55 -2.25
C ASP A 308 -18.08 -4.57 -3.38
N LEU A 309 -17.57 -3.40 -3.01
CA LEU A 309 -17.23 -2.36 -3.98
C LEU A 309 -16.01 -2.70 -4.85
N LEU A 310 -14.99 -3.36 -4.29
CA LEU A 310 -13.76 -3.65 -5.03
C LEU A 310 -13.90 -4.85 -5.95
N PHE A 311 -14.51 -5.94 -5.47
CA PHE A 311 -14.73 -7.16 -6.25
C PHE A 311 -15.92 -7.04 -7.21
N GLY A 312 -16.88 -6.17 -6.91
CA GLY A 312 -18.01 -5.85 -7.79
C GLY A 312 -17.67 -4.82 -8.88
N SER A 313 -16.51 -4.15 -8.81
CA SER A 313 -16.09 -3.18 -9.83
C SER A 313 -15.38 -3.89 -10.98
N GLU A 314 -16.03 -3.93 -12.15
CA GLU A 314 -15.43 -4.46 -13.38
C GLU A 314 -14.24 -3.60 -13.81
N ASP A 315 -14.35 -2.26 -13.79
CA ASP A 315 -13.30 -1.37 -14.28
C ASP A 315 -11.98 -1.48 -13.52
N LEU A 316 -12.01 -1.90 -12.24
CA LEU A 316 -10.78 -2.13 -11.47
C LEU A 316 -9.95 -3.30 -11.99
N HIS A 317 -10.57 -4.28 -12.67
CA HIS A 317 -9.93 -5.57 -12.99
C HIS A 317 -9.22 -6.20 -11.79
N LEU A 318 -9.87 -6.21 -10.62
CA LEU A 318 -9.33 -6.87 -9.43
C LEU A 318 -9.22 -8.38 -9.70
N ALA A 319 -7.99 -8.87 -9.86
CA ALA A 319 -7.70 -10.24 -10.24
C ALA A 319 -7.41 -11.15 -9.03
N GLY A 320 -7.04 -10.56 -7.89
CA GLY A 320 -6.80 -11.30 -6.67
C GLY A 320 -6.30 -10.41 -5.53
N ALA A 321 -6.34 -10.95 -4.31
CA ALA A 321 -5.84 -10.26 -3.14
C ALA A 321 -5.23 -11.23 -2.13
N SER A 322 -4.10 -10.85 -1.54
CA SER A 322 -3.67 -11.43 -0.27
C SER A 322 -4.54 -10.87 0.85
N VAL A 323 -4.78 -11.65 1.89
CA VAL A 323 -5.51 -11.22 3.09
C VAL A 323 -4.63 -11.46 4.30
N THR A 324 -4.42 -10.40 5.08
CA THR A 324 -3.68 -10.46 6.35
C THR A 324 -4.57 -10.07 7.52
N ILE A 325 -3.98 -9.93 8.70
CA ILE A 325 -4.67 -9.54 9.91
C ILE A 325 -5.48 -8.22 9.71
N PRO A 326 -6.67 -8.10 10.32
CA PRO A 326 -7.42 -9.13 11.05
C PRO A 326 -8.44 -9.91 10.19
N PHE A 327 -8.34 -9.86 8.86
CA PHE A 327 -9.45 -10.24 7.97
C PHE A 327 -9.46 -11.70 7.49
N LYS A 328 -8.49 -12.53 7.86
CA LYS A 328 -8.38 -13.91 7.33
C LYS A 328 -9.60 -14.79 7.61
N GLU A 329 -10.18 -14.69 8.80
CA GLU A 329 -11.39 -15.45 9.18
C GLU A 329 -12.63 -14.93 8.45
N LEU A 330 -12.76 -13.60 8.32
CA LEU A 330 -13.83 -12.97 7.55
C LEU A 330 -13.75 -13.38 6.08
N ALA A 331 -12.57 -13.33 5.48
CA ALA A 331 -12.34 -13.75 4.10
C ALA A 331 -12.55 -15.25 3.86
N ALA A 332 -12.50 -16.10 4.89
CA ALA A 332 -12.87 -17.50 4.78
C ALA A 332 -14.39 -17.70 4.86
N SER A 333 -15.08 -16.86 5.62
CA SER A 333 -16.53 -16.94 5.81
C SER A 333 -17.31 -16.40 4.63
N ASP A 334 -16.96 -15.20 4.15
CA ASP A 334 -17.73 -14.50 3.12
C ASP A 334 -16.90 -13.39 2.46
N VAL A 335 -17.20 -13.05 1.22
CA VAL A 335 -16.56 -11.97 0.45
C VAL A 335 -17.65 -11.26 -0.35
N GLY A 336 -17.80 -9.95 -0.17
CA GLY A 336 -18.80 -9.16 -0.91
C GLY A 336 -18.45 -9.01 -2.39
N GLY A 337 -19.44 -8.64 -3.21
CA GLY A 337 -19.21 -8.21 -4.60
C GLY A 337 -19.02 -9.36 -5.59
N VAL A 338 -19.15 -10.60 -5.14
CA VAL A 338 -19.10 -11.82 -5.96
C VAL A 338 -20.38 -12.63 -5.82
N ALA A 339 -20.73 -13.41 -6.85
CA ALA A 339 -21.94 -14.23 -6.80
C ALA A 339 -21.81 -15.40 -5.81
N PHE A 340 -20.62 -15.99 -5.70
CA PHE A 340 -20.32 -17.04 -4.73
C PHE A 340 -18.80 -17.13 -4.46
N ALA A 341 -18.46 -17.82 -3.38
CA ALA A 341 -17.09 -18.14 -3.03
C ALA A 341 -16.84 -19.66 -3.08
N GLU A 342 -15.66 -20.05 -3.54
CA GLU A 342 -15.19 -21.44 -3.63
C GLU A 342 -13.98 -21.65 -2.70
N PRO A 343 -14.18 -22.04 -1.44
CA PRO A 343 -13.07 -22.35 -0.55
C PRO A 343 -12.43 -23.71 -0.89
N ASP A 344 -11.10 -23.76 -0.84
CA ASP A 344 -10.39 -25.03 -0.83
C ASP A 344 -10.50 -25.74 0.54
N ASP A 345 -10.15 -27.03 0.57
CA ASP A 345 -10.20 -27.87 1.78
C ASP A 345 -9.44 -27.21 2.95
N ALA A 346 -8.30 -26.58 2.68
CA ALA A 346 -7.52 -25.94 3.72
C ALA A 346 -8.26 -24.73 4.32
N VAL A 347 -8.93 -23.91 3.51
CA VAL A 347 -9.77 -22.81 4.02
C VAL A 347 -10.94 -23.33 4.84
N ILE A 348 -11.64 -24.38 4.38
CA ILE A 348 -12.77 -24.99 5.10
C ILE A 348 -12.34 -25.45 6.49
N ASP A 349 -11.23 -26.19 6.55
CA ASP A 349 -10.79 -26.85 7.77
C ASP A 349 -10.09 -25.89 8.74
N ILE A 350 -9.24 -25.00 8.22
CA ILE A 350 -8.54 -23.99 9.03
C ILE A 350 -9.51 -22.88 9.45
N GLY A 351 -10.52 -22.57 8.64
CA GLY A 351 -11.41 -21.41 8.77
C GLY A 351 -10.69 -20.07 8.62
N ALA A 352 -9.62 -20.04 7.84
CA ALA A 352 -8.86 -18.82 7.55
C ALA A 352 -8.39 -18.83 6.09
N CYS A 353 -8.60 -17.71 5.39
CA CYS A 353 -8.21 -17.49 4.01
C CYS A 353 -7.19 -16.36 3.95
N ASN A 354 -6.03 -16.61 3.35
CA ASN A 354 -5.01 -15.58 3.13
C ASN A 354 -4.88 -15.18 1.65
N THR A 355 -5.62 -15.84 0.74
CA THR A 355 -5.50 -15.65 -0.70
C THR A 355 -6.86 -15.74 -1.39
N LEU A 356 -7.23 -14.65 -2.06
CA LEU A 356 -8.43 -14.54 -2.88
C LEU A 356 -8.01 -14.48 -4.36
N VAL A 357 -8.66 -15.27 -5.20
CA VAL A 357 -8.46 -15.28 -6.66
C VAL A 357 -9.80 -15.06 -7.33
N THR A 358 -9.94 -14.02 -8.13
CA THR A 358 -11.20 -13.79 -8.85
C THR A 358 -11.29 -14.70 -10.06
N GLY A 359 -12.51 -15.17 -10.34
CA GLY A 359 -12.80 -16.05 -11.45
C GLY A 359 -14.13 -15.70 -12.10
N TRP A 360 -14.36 -16.26 -13.28
CA TRP A 360 -15.60 -16.10 -14.04
C TRP A 360 -16.16 -17.47 -14.40
N HIS A 361 -17.38 -17.76 -13.94
CA HIS A 361 -18.11 -18.95 -14.31
C HIS A 361 -18.79 -18.71 -15.66
N HIS A 362 -18.22 -19.25 -16.74
CA HIS A 362 -18.67 -18.96 -18.11
C HIS A 362 -20.08 -19.49 -18.43
N GLU A 363 -20.52 -20.58 -17.81
CA GLU A 363 -21.86 -21.13 -18.08
C GLU A 363 -22.96 -20.26 -17.45
N ASP A 364 -22.77 -19.85 -16.20
CA ASP A 364 -23.75 -19.06 -15.46
C ASP A 364 -23.57 -17.54 -15.63
N GLN A 365 -22.46 -17.10 -16.24
CA GLN A 365 -22.08 -15.69 -16.37
C GLN A 365 -21.99 -14.99 -15.01
N LEU A 366 -21.35 -15.66 -14.05
CA LEU A 366 -21.22 -15.18 -12.68
C LEU A 366 -19.76 -15.01 -12.30
N ASN A 367 -19.42 -13.90 -11.65
CA ASN A 367 -18.13 -13.75 -11.00
C ASN A 367 -18.10 -14.58 -9.71
N TYR A 368 -16.94 -15.12 -9.38
CA TYR A 368 -16.72 -15.83 -8.13
C TYR A 368 -15.33 -15.53 -7.58
N VAL A 369 -15.11 -15.90 -6.32
CA VAL A 369 -13.79 -15.85 -5.73
C VAL A 369 -13.40 -17.23 -5.22
N LYS A 370 -12.22 -17.72 -5.62
CA LYS A 370 -11.60 -18.87 -4.98
C LYS A 370 -10.89 -18.41 -3.72
N GLN A 371 -11.17 -19.06 -2.60
CA GLN A 371 -10.53 -18.80 -1.32
C GLN A 371 -9.48 -19.88 -1.06
N SER A 372 -8.25 -19.47 -0.79
CA SER A 372 -7.13 -20.38 -0.53
C SER A 372 -6.29 -19.96 0.67
N ASN A 373 -5.59 -20.95 1.25
CA ASN A 373 -4.63 -20.75 2.33
C ASN A 373 -3.22 -21.19 1.93
N THR A 374 -2.36 -20.24 1.57
CA THR A 374 -0.98 -20.51 1.16
C THR A 374 0.01 -20.59 2.34
N ASP A 375 -0.39 -20.15 3.54
CA ASP A 375 0.45 -20.24 4.75
C ASP A 375 0.70 -21.71 5.12
N ALA A 376 -0.37 -22.53 5.14
CA ALA A 376 -0.30 -23.95 5.48
C ALA A 376 0.66 -24.72 4.55
N ALA A 377 0.52 -24.52 3.23
CA ALA A 377 1.38 -25.15 2.24
C ALA A 377 2.85 -24.70 2.35
N ALA A 378 3.08 -23.42 2.63
CA ALA A 378 4.43 -22.89 2.82
C ALA A 378 5.14 -23.49 4.04
N ILE A 379 4.44 -23.56 5.18
CA ILE A 379 4.95 -24.13 6.44
C ILE A 379 5.32 -25.61 6.25
N TRP A 380 4.43 -26.39 5.64
CA TRP A 380 4.70 -27.81 5.40
C TRP A 380 5.93 -28.00 4.53
N LYS A 381 6.05 -27.26 3.42
CA LYS A 381 7.18 -27.39 2.50
C LYS A 381 8.50 -27.03 3.16
N LEU A 382 8.52 -25.99 4.00
CA LEU A 382 9.71 -25.59 4.75
C LEU A 382 10.20 -26.68 5.70
N VAL A 383 9.27 -27.25 6.48
CA VAL A 383 9.61 -28.31 7.42
C VAL A 383 10.01 -29.60 6.70
N ALA A 384 9.30 -29.96 5.62
CA ALA A 384 9.66 -31.11 4.79
C ALA A 384 11.05 -30.95 4.16
N ASP A 385 11.38 -29.79 3.59
CA ASP A 385 12.72 -29.48 3.07
C ASP A 385 13.78 -29.52 4.18
N ALA A 386 13.40 -29.23 5.43
CA ALA A 386 14.31 -29.23 6.56
C ALA A 386 14.59 -30.63 7.14
N LEU A 387 13.58 -31.49 7.20
CA LEU A 387 13.68 -32.84 7.76
C LEU A 387 13.96 -33.91 6.70
N GLY A 388 13.75 -33.62 5.41
CA GLY A 388 13.73 -34.59 4.31
C GLY A 388 12.37 -35.28 4.15
N GLU A 389 11.67 -35.56 5.26
CA GLU A 389 10.28 -36.03 5.31
C GLU A 389 9.61 -35.49 6.59
N ALA A 390 8.44 -34.87 6.47
CA ALA A 390 7.69 -34.32 7.61
C ALA A 390 6.68 -35.31 8.22
N CYS A 391 6.41 -36.43 7.55
CA CYS A 391 5.45 -37.44 7.99
C CYS A 391 5.99 -38.18 9.22
N GLY A 392 5.17 -38.31 10.25
CA GLY A 392 5.54 -39.00 11.50
C GLY A 392 6.46 -38.22 12.45
N SER A 393 6.90 -37.01 12.07
CA SER A 393 7.68 -36.12 12.93
C SER A 393 6.84 -35.59 14.10
N SER A 394 7.53 -35.11 15.14
CA SER A 394 6.95 -34.43 16.29
C SER A 394 7.12 -32.91 16.16
N ILE A 395 6.02 -32.18 16.22
CA ILE A 395 5.97 -30.73 15.97
C ILE A 395 5.42 -30.02 17.21
N ALA A 396 6.20 -29.10 17.77
CA ALA A 396 5.77 -28.17 18.81
C ALA A 396 5.43 -26.81 18.19
N ILE A 397 4.16 -26.41 18.29
CA ILE A 397 3.66 -25.13 17.77
C ILE A 397 3.46 -24.17 18.95
N ILE A 398 4.03 -22.98 18.86
CA ILE A 398 3.93 -21.95 19.88
C ILE A 398 2.98 -20.86 19.42
N GLY A 399 1.87 -20.68 20.13
CA GLY A 399 0.79 -19.76 19.78
C GLY A 399 -0.51 -20.47 19.42
N ALA A 400 -1.60 -19.70 19.37
CA ALA A 400 -2.94 -20.18 19.04
C ALA A 400 -3.69 -19.22 18.09
N GLY A 401 -2.95 -18.53 17.21
CA GLY A 401 -3.50 -17.65 16.18
C GLY A 401 -3.68 -18.34 14.82
N GLY A 402 -4.06 -17.59 13.79
CA GLY A 402 -4.33 -18.15 12.45
C GLY A 402 -3.16 -18.93 11.83
N VAL A 403 -1.91 -18.47 12.02
CA VAL A 403 -0.71 -19.18 11.54
C VAL A 403 -0.50 -20.49 12.30
N ALA A 404 -0.74 -20.50 13.62
CA ALA A 404 -0.70 -21.71 14.44
C ALA A 404 -1.78 -22.72 14.01
N SER A 405 -2.97 -22.24 13.64
CA SER A 405 -4.06 -23.07 13.13
C SER A 405 -3.69 -23.72 11.79
N ALA A 406 -3.09 -22.94 10.87
CA ALA A 406 -2.58 -23.46 9.59
C ALA A 406 -1.48 -24.51 9.78
N ALA A 407 -0.51 -24.26 10.68
CA ALA A 407 0.53 -25.22 11.02
C ALA A 407 -0.04 -26.51 11.64
N ALA A 408 -0.94 -26.38 12.62
CA ALA A 408 -1.52 -27.54 13.30
C ALA A 408 -2.31 -28.42 12.33
N TYR A 409 -3.11 -27.78 11.47
CA TYR A 409 -3.89 -28.46 10.44
C TYR A 409 -3.00 -29.26 9.46
N ILE A 410 -2.00 -28.61 8.86
CA ILE A 410 -1.22 -29.25 7.80
C ILE A 410 -0.38 -30.41 8.31
N PHE A 411 0.14 -30.32 9.55
CA PHE A 411 0.91 -31.39 10.17
C PHE A 411 0.02 -32.51 10.72
N ALA A 412 -1.19 -32.20 11.21
CA ALA A 412 -2.16 -33.24 11.58
C ALA A 412 -2.51 -34.13 10.38
N ARG A 413 -2.78 -33.54 9.20
CA ARG A 413 -3.03 -34.29 7.96
C ARG A 413 -1.82 -35.06 7.44
N ALA A 414 -0.61 -34.65 7.81
CA ALA A 414 0.63 -35.36 7.49
C ALA A 414 0.98 -36.47 8.51
N CYS A 415 0.04 -36.87 9.38
CA CYS A 415 0.25 -37.88 10.42
C CYS A 415 1.42 -37.56 11.37
N ALA A 416 1.70 -36.28 11.60
CA ALA A 416 2.68 -35.83 12.58
C ALA A 416 2.05 -35.77 13.99
N LYS A 417 2.88 -35.91 15.03
CA LYS A 417 2.44 -35.68 16.41
C LYS A 417 2.59 -34.19 16.72
N VAL A 418 1.48 -33.49 16.86
CA VAL A 418 1.44 -32.04 17.05
C VAL A 418 1.08 -31.69 18.49
N SER A 419 1.89 -30.83 19.10
CA SER A 419 1.63 -30.24 20.41
C SER A 419 1.54 -28.72 20.26
N VAL A 420 0.41 -28.14 20.66
CA VAL A 420 0.18 -26.70 20.59
C VAL A 420 0.32 -26.11 21.99
N TYR A 421 1.18 -25.11 22.13
CA TYR A 421 1.53 -24.44 23.38
C TYR A 421 1.13 -22.97 23.31
N SER A 422 0.39 -22.47 24.30
CA SER A 422 0.13 -21.03 24.38
C SER A 422 -0.10 -20.55 25.82
N ARG A 423 -0.04 -19.23 26.02
CA ARG A 423 -0.38 -18.59 27.31
C ARG A 423 -1.88 -18.67 27.63
N THR A 424 -2.73 -18.83 26.62
CA THR A 424 -4.19 -18.83 26.76
C THR A 424 -4.73 -20.21 26.42
N PHE A 425 -4.80 -21.08 27.43
CA PHE A 425 -5.17 -22.48 27.25
C PHE A 425 -6.53 -22.68 26.55
N ASP A 426 -7.53 -21.85 26.87
CA ASP A 426 -8.85 -21.94 26.24
C ASP A 426 -8.77 -21.73 24.71
N ARG A 427 -7.93 -20.80 24.25
CA ARG A 427 -7.68 -20.58 22.80
C ARG A 427 -6.95 -21.76 22.18
N THR A 428 -5.95 -22.32 22.88
CA THR A 428 -5.24 -23.52 22.44
C THR A 428 -6.22 -24.68 22.26
N LYS A 429 -7.08 -24.90 23.25
CA LYS A 429 -8.06 -25.99 23.23
C LYS A 429 -9.05 -25.85 22.08
N LEU A 430 -9.59 -24.66 21.85
CA LEU A 430 -10.49 -24.41 20.72
C LEU A 430 -9.84 -24.73 19.37
N LEU A 431 -8.58 -24.34 19.18
CA LEU A 431 -7.82 -24.66 17.96
C LEU A 431 -7.64 -26.18 17.81
N VAL A 432 -7.22 -26.86 18.87
CA VAL A 432 -6.98 -28.32 18.86
C VAL A 432 -8.27 -29.10 18.64
N ASP A 433 -9.35 -28.74 19.33
CA ASP A 433 -10.67 -29.35 19.16
C ASP A 433 -11.16 -29.17 17.72
N LYS A 434 -10.95 -27.99 17.13
CA LYS A 434 -11.29 -27.71 15.72
C LYS A 434 -10.51 -28.63 14.78
N VAL A 435 -9.19 -28.68 14.88
CA VAL A 435 -8.35 -29.49 13.97
C VAL A 435 -8.66 -30.98 14.11
N ASN A 436 -8.87 -31.46 15.34
CA ASN A 436 -9.20 -32.86 15.59
C ASN A 436 -10.63 -33.25 15.13
N SER A 437 -11.52 -32.28 14.86
CA SER A 437 -12.91 -32.53 14.43
C SER A 437 -13.07 -32.75 12.91
N VAL A 438 -12.02 -32.49 12.13
CA VAL A 438 -12.07 -32.49 10.66
C VAL A 438 -12.11 -33.92 10.08
N ASP A 439 -11.60 -34.92 10.79
CA ASP A 439 -11.61 -36.31 10.32
C ASP A 439 -12.81 -37.10 10.87
N GLY A 440 -13.80 -37.35 10.00
CA GLY A 440 -14.96 -38.22 10.26
C GLY A 440 -14.65 -39.72 10.40
N SER A 441 -13.41 -40.11 10.70
CA SER A 441 -13.03 -41.49 11.01
C SER A 441 -13.14 -41.75 12.50
N ASP A 442 -13.76 -42.87 12.87
CA ASP A 442 -13.99 -43.34 14.25
C ASP A 442 -12.92 -42.86 15.25
N ALA A 443 -13.39 -42.09 16.22
CA ALA A 443 -12.62 -41.31 17.20
C ALA A 443 -11.79 -42.13 18.22
N SER A 444 -11.28 -43.32 17.87
CA SER A 444 -10.68 -44.22 18.85
C SER A 444 -9.17 -44.44 18.75
N GLU A 445 -8.44 -44.03 17.71
CA GLU A 445 -7.01 -44.40 17.64
C GLU A 445 -5.96 -43.34 17.27
N SER A 446 -6.28 -42.08 16.95
CA SER A 446 -5.20 -41.09 16.72
C SER A 446 -5.62 -39.63 16.96
N GLN A 447 -5.55 -39.16 18.21
CA GLN A 447 -5.49 -37.71 18.47
C GLN A 447 -4.10 -37.22 18.07
N TRP A 448 -3.95 -36.72 16.84
CA TRP A 448 -2.67 -36.22 16.32
C TRP A 448 -2.27 -34.88 16.92
N VAL A 449 -3.22 -34.11 17.46
CA VAL A 449 -3.00 -32.78 18.01
C VAL A 449 -3.38 -32.71 19.49
N SER A 450 -2.51 -32.14 20.32
CA SER A 450 -2.71 -31.98 21.76
C SER A 450 -2.49 -30.53 22.22
N ALA A 451 -3.27 -30.08 23.21
CA ALA A 451 -3.21 -28.73 23.76
C ALA A 451 -2.45 -28.71 25.10
N HIS A 452 -1.52 -27.76 25.24
CA HIS A 452 -0.67 -27.61 26.43
C HIS A 452 -0.56 -26.15 26.86
N HIS A 453 -0.21 -25.92 28.13
CA HIS A 453 0.18 -24.58 28.59
C HIS A 453 1.60 -24.29 28.11
N LEU A 454 1.92 -23.02 27.83
CA LEU A 454 3.28 -22.64 27.41
C LEU A 454 4.36 -23.04 28.44
N GLU A 455 4.02 -23.05 29.73
CA GLU A 455 4.93 -23.45 30.82
C GLU A 455 5.40 -24.92 30.68
N ASP A 456 4.59 -25.79 30.07
CA ASP A 456 4.92 -27.20 29.87
C ASP A 456 5.94 -27.41 28.73
N ILE A 457 6.28 -26.36 27.97
CA ILE A 457 7.19 -26.49 26.83
C ILE A 457 8.59 -26.90 27.25
N ALA A 458 9.02 -26.54 28.48
CA ALA A 458 10.31 -26.91 29.04
C ALA A 458 10.49 -28.42 29.19
N ASP A 459 9.41 -29.22 29.18
CA ASP A 459 9.42 -30.68 29.23
C ASP A 459 9.20 -31.34 27.86
N SER A 460 8.92 -30.55 26.82
CA SER A 460 8.68 -31.06 25.46
C SER A 460 9.93 -31.69 24.82
N ASN A 461 9.71 -32.57 23.86
CA ASN A 461 10.74 -33.11 22.96
C ASN A 461 10.12 -33.23 21.57
N ALA A 462 10.47 -32.30 20.69
CA ALA A 462 9.97 -32.22 19.33
C ALA A 462 11.12 -32.15 18.32
N ASP A 463 10.88 -32.69 17.12
CA ASP A 463 11.79 -32.57 15.98
C ASP A 463 11.80 -31.14 15.45
N VAL A 464 10.66 -30.42 15.57
CA VAL A 464 10.51 -29.03 15.12
C VAL A 464 9.78 -28.19 16.14
N TYR A 465 10.31 -27.00 16.42
CA TYR A 465 9.67 -25.95 17.19
C TYR A 465 9.30 -24.79 16.27
N ILE A 466 8.01 -24.44 16.20
CA ILE A 466 7.48 -23.40 15.32
C ILE A 466 6.89 -22.25 16.14
N ASN A 467 7.53 -21.08 16.13
CA ASN A 467 6.97 -19.86 16.72
C ASN A 467 5.95 -19.22 15.78
N CYS A 468 4.67 -19.26 16.18
CA CYS A 468 3.54 -18.61 15.53
C CYS A 468 3.02 -17.40 16.33
N THR A 469 3.80 -16.88 17.29
CA THR A 469 3.46 -15.69 18.08
C THR A 469 4.23 -14.46 17.59
N PRO A 470 3.78 -13.24 17.91
CA PRO A 470 4.53 -12.02 17.58
C PRO A 470 5.71 -11.74 18.54
N VAL A 471 6.07 -12.66 19.44
CA VAL A 471 7.24 -12.52 20.32
C VAL A 471 8.50 -12.59 19.45
N GLY A 472 9.44 -11.67 19.67
CA GLY A 472 10.63 -11.50 18.84
C GLY A 472 10.46 -10.55 17.65
N MET A 473 9.24 -10.03 17.41
CA MET A 473 8.97 -9.13 16.27
C MET A 473 9.36 -7.68 16.56
N THR A 474 10.11 -7.04 15.65
CA THR A 474 10.43 -5.61 15.70
C THR A 474 9.14 -4.78 15.76
N GLY A 475 9.02 -3.90 16.75
CA GLY A 475 7.80 -3.11 16.98
C GLY A 475 6.60 -3.90 17.50
N GLY A 476 6.77 -5.21 17.75
CA GLY A 476 5.79 -6.06 18.38
C GLY A 476 5.70 -5.86 19.90
N PRO A 477 4.84 -6.64 20.58
CA PRO A 477 4.60 -6.50 22.02
C PRO A 477 5.79 -6.93 22.89
N ASP A 478 6.69 -7.78 22.37
CA ASP A 478 7.88 -8.27 23.07
C ASP A 478 9.03 -8.54 22.09
N PRO A 479 9.71 -7.50 21.55
CA PRO A 479 10.70 -7.64 20.48
C PRO A 479 11.98 -8.38 20.89
N GLU A 480 12.40 -8.24 22.15
CA GLU A 480 13.60 -8.90 22.71
C GLU A 480 13.24 -10.23 23.40
N GLY A 481 11.96 -10.59 23.41
CA GLY A 481 11.45 -11.77 24.08
C GLY A 481 11.89 -13.07 23.40
N LEU A 482 12.20 -14.06 24.22
CA LEU A 482 12.32 -15.45 23.80
C LEU A 482 10.91 -16.08 23.80
N SER A 483 10.44 -16.51 22.63
CA SER A 483 9.16 -17.21 22.52
C SER A 483 9.14 -18.53 23.32
N ILE A 484 10.30 -19.16 23.48
CA ILE A 484 10.54 -20.37 24.28
C ILE A 484 11.93 -20.38 24.93
N PRO A 485 12.12 -21.09 26.05
CA PRO A 485 13.41 -21.16 26.75
C PRO A 485 14.38 -22.13 26.04
N VAL A 486 14.90 -21.75 24.87
CA VAL A 486 15.79 -22.60 24.04
C VAL A 486 16.98 -23.14 24.84
N HIS A 487 17.56 -22.34 25.74
CA HIS A 487 18.70 -22.72 26.57
C HIS A 487 18.39 -23.86 27.55
N GLU A 488 17.16 -23.94 28.07
CA GLU A 488 16.72 -25.04 28.95
C GLU A 488 16.47 -26.32 28.15
N LEU A 489 16.01 -26.17 26.91
CA LEU A 489 15.73 -27.28 26.01
C LEU A 489 17.01 -27.87 25.38
N ALA A 490 18.00 -27.04 25.09
CA ALA A 490 19.15 -27.41 24.27
C ALA A 490 19.91 -28.65 24.78
N GLY A 491 20.01 -28.83 26.10
CA GLY A 491 20.73 -29.96 26.70
C GLY A 491 20.09 -31.33 26.51
N LYS A 492 18.82 -31.39 26.10
CA LYS A 492 18.05 -32.64 25.93
C LYS A 492 17.56 -32.89 24.50
N LEU A 493 17.67 -31.90 23.62
CA LEU A 493 17.19 -32.01 22.24
C LEU A 493 18.26 -32.67 21.33
N PRO A 494 17.85 -33.50 20.37
CA PRO A 494 18.75 -34.00 19.33
C PRO A 494 19.38 -32.84 18.51
N PRO A 495 20.63 -32.95 18.04
CA PRO A 495 21.27 -31.91 17.22
C PRO A 495 20.52 -31.55 15.93
N GLU A 496 19.73 -32.48 15.41
CA GLU A 496 18.94 -32.31 14.18
C GLU A 496 17.62 -31.54 14.39
N THR A 497 17.30 -31.15 15.63
CA THR A 497 16.10 -30.36 15.91
C THR A 497 16.10 -29.04 15.15
N VAL A 498 14.93 -28.68 14.60
CA VAL A 498 14.73 -27.47 13.80
C VAL A 498 13.95 -26.44 14.59
N PHE A 499 14.42 -25.20 14.59
CA PHE A 499 13.68 -24.04 15.10
C PHE A 499 13.23 -23.15 13.95
N PHE A 500 11.92 -22.95 13.84
CA PHE A 500 11.30 -22.16 12.80
C PHE A 500 10.54 -20.98 13.42
N ASP A 501 10.86 -19.76 13.00
CA ASP A 501 10.12 -18.57 13.40
C ASP A 501 9.30 -18.01 12.23
N THR A 502 8.02 -17.72 12.47
CA THR A 502 7.15 -17.10 11.46
C THR A 502 7.28 -15.57 11.44
N VAL A 503 7.92 -15.00 12.47
CA VAL A 503 8.33 -13.59 12.48
C VAL A 503 9.46 -13.39 11.47
N TYR A 504 9.26 -12.49 10.51
CA TYR A 504 10.25 -12.17 9.47
C TYR A 504 11.02 -10.86 9.71
N ASN A 505 10.53 -10.01 10.63
CA ASN A 505 11.20 -8.76 11.01
C ASN A 505 11.38 -8.75 12.54
N PRO A 506 12.62 -8.89 13.05
CA PRO A 506 13.88 -8.99 12.30
C PRO A 506 14.07 -10.38 11.66
N ILE A 507 15.05 -10.51 10.75
CA ILE A 507 15.39 -11.81 10.13
C ILE A 507 15.90 -12.80 11.19
N GLU A 508 16.76 -12.33 12.10
CA GLU A 508 17.27 -13.12 13.21
C GLU A 508 16.55 -12.73 14.51
N THR A 509 15.52 -13.49 14.88
CA THR A 509 14.77 -13.28 16.12
C THR A 509 15.56 -13.81 17.34
N PRO A 510 15.22 -13.41 18.58
CA PRO A 510 15.86 -13.94 19.78
C PRO A 510 15.81 -15.48 19.88
N MET A 511 14.71 -16.12 19.44
CA MET A 511 14.59 -17.58 19.41
C MET A 511 15.57 -18.20 18.41
N LEU A 512 15.63 -17.68 17.18
CA LEU A 512 16.51 -18.22 16.15
C LEU A 512 17.99 -17.99 16.49
N LYS A 513 18.31 -16.84 17.08
CA LYS A 513 19.65 -16.55 17.59
C LYS A 513 20.07 -17.57 18.65
N ALA A 514 19.23 -17.79 19.67
CA ALA A 514 19.51 -18.77 20.71
C ALA A 514 19.65 -20.18 20.13
N ALA A 515 18.77 -20.60 19.23
CA ALA A 515 18.86 -21.92 18.59
C ALA A 515 20.19 -22.11 17.83
N ARG A 516 20.63 -21.08 17.10
CA ARG A 516 21.89 -21.07 16.36
C ARG A 516 23.12 -21.12 17.27
N GLU A 517 23.08 -20.47 18.43
CA GLU A 517 24.16 -20.52 19.44
C GLU A 517 24.40 -21.96 19.96
N TYR A 518 23.35 -22.79 20.01
CA TYR A 518 23.44 -24.20 20.37
C TYR A 518 23.65 -25.15 19.18
N GLY A 519 23.81 -24.62 17.96
CA GLY A 519 24.09 -25.40 16.75
C GLY A 519 22.88 -26.04 16.09
N PHE A 520 21.65 -25.67 16.49
CA PHE A 520 20.44 -26.16 15.85
C PHE A 520 20.21 -25.53 14.48
N ARG A 521 19.52 -26.26 13.61
CA ARG A 521 19.06 -25.72 12.32
C ARG A 521 17.95 -24.71 12.54
N THR A 522 18.01 -23.58 11.82
CA THR A 522 17.00 -22.54 11.88
C THR A 522 16.32 -22.28 10.54
N ILE A 523 15.04 -21.94 10.58
CA ILE A 523 14.25 -21.42 9.45
C ILE A 523 13.74 -20.05 9.86
N ASP A 524 14.06 -19.02 9.08
CA ASP A 524 13.62 -17.66 9.34
C ASP A 524 12.24 -17.35 8.72
N GLY A 525 11.58 -16.30 9.23
CA GLY A 525 10.25 -15.93 8.74
C GLY A 525 10.26 -15.37 7.33
N VAL A 526 11.42 -14.91 6.81
CA VAL A 526 11.53 -14.46 5.41
C VAL A 526 11.29 -15.63 4.47
N GLU A 527 11.82 -16.82 4.77
CA GLU A 527 11.58 -18.00 3.95
C GLU A 527 10.08 -18.35 3.87
N MET A 528 9.35 -18.26 4.99
CA MET A 528 7.90 -18.46 5.00
C MET A 528 7.17 -17.39 4.19
N PHE A 529 7.49 -16.12 4.44
CA PHE A 529 6.89 -14.98 3.76
C PHE A 529 7.04 -15.09 2.23
N VAL A 530 8.24 -15.47 1.77
CA VAL A 530 8.54 -15.65 0.35
C VAL A 530 7.78 -16.84 -0.24
N ARG A 531 7.72 -17.98 0.46
CA ARG A 531 7.06 -19.18 -0.06
C ARG A 531 5.54 -19.02 -0.15
N GLN A 532 4.91 -18.42 0.84
CA GLN A 532 3.46 -18.15 0.77
C GLN A 532 3.15 -17.15 -0.35
N ALA A 533 3.98 -16.12 -0.55
CA ALA A 533 3.81 -15.13 -1.61
C ALA A 533 4.07 -15.75 -3.00
N ALA A 534 5.02 -16.67 -3.10
CA ALA A 534 5.26 -17.42 -4.33
C ALA A 534 4.04 -18.25 -4.74
N ALA A 535 3.42 -18.96 -3.79
CA ALA A 535 2.20 -19.71 -4.05
C ALA A 535 1.03 -18.80 -4.46
N GLN A 536 0.90 -17.62 -3.84
CA GLN A 536 -0.09 -16.61 -4.23
C GLN A 536 0.12 -16.14 -5.67
N PHE A 537 1.36 -15.79 -6.02
CA PHE A 537 1.73 -15.38 -7.36
C PHE A 537 1.38 -16.45 -8.39
N GLU A 538 1.69 -17.72 -8.12
CA GLU A 538 1.38 -18.85 -8.98
C GLU A 538 -0.14 -19.05 -9.15
N LEU A 539 -0.93 -18.91 -8.08
CA LEU A 539 -2.39 -18.99 -8.13
C LEU A 539 -3.02 -17.89 -8.99
N TRP A 540 -2.47 -16.68 -8.95
CA TRP A 540 -3.00 -15.54 -9.70
C TRP A 540 -2.59 -15.50 -11.16
N THR A 541 -1.36 -15.93 -11.44
CA THR A 541 -0.74 -15.73 -12.75
C THR A 541 -0.67 -17.01 -13.59
N GLY A 542 -0.69 -18.17 -12.94
CA GLY A 542 -0.35 -19.46 -13.57
C GLY A 542 1.15 -19.60 -13.89
N GLU A 543 1.96 -18.58 -13.61
CA GLU A 543 3.40 -18.55 -13.84
C GLU A 543 4.15 -18.91 -12.57
N GLN A 544 5.27 -19.63 -12.70
CA GLN A 544 6.14 -19.91 -11.55
C GLN A 544 6.57 -18.61 -10.86
N ALA A 545 6.68 -18.55 -9.53
CA ALA A 545 7.17 -17.33 -8.89
C ALA A 545 8.71 -17.19 -9.00
N PRO A 546 9.27 -15.97 -9.15
CA PRO A 546 10.72 -15.75 -9.07
C PRO A 546 11.19 -15.70 -7.60
N VAL A 547 11.17 -16.85 -6.92
CA VAL A 547 11.43 -17.00 -5.47
C VAL A 547 12.73 -16.34 -5.01
N GLN A 548 13.82 -16.49 -5.77
CA GLN A 548 15.12 -15.92 -5.41
C GLN A 548 15.16 -14.38 -5.51
N LEU A 549 14.31 -13.79 -6.36
CA LEU A 549 14.14 -12.35 -6.41
C LEU A 549 13.38 -11.86 -5.18
N PHE A 550 12.30 -12.56 -4.82
CA PHE A 550 11.48 -12.22 -3.64
C PHE A 550 12.32 -12.25 -2.36
N ASP A 551 13.09 -13.32 -2.14
CA ASP A 551 13.97 -13.46 -0.98
C ASP A 551 15.00 -12.33 -0.90
N ARG A 552 15.69 -12.05 -2.01
CA ARG A 552 16.70 -10.99 -2.05
C ARG A 552 16.12 -9.62 -1.69
N LEU A 553 15.01 -9.23 -2.32
CA LEU A 553 14.39 -7.92 -2.11
C LEU A 553 13.93 -7.73 -0.66
N VAL A 554 13.34 -8.77 -0.07
CA VAL A 554 12.92 -8.74 1.33
C VAL A 554 14.11 -8.58 2.26
N ARG A 555 15.17 -9.38 2.06
CA ARG A 555 16.37 -9.30 2.90
C ARG A 555 17.11 -7.97 2.75
N GLU A 556 17.22 -7.43 1.54
CA GLU A 556 17.81 -6.12 1.29
C GLU A 556 17.01 -5.01 2.00
N LYS A 557 15.68 -5.04 1.91
CA LYS A 557 14.81 -4.06 2.58
C LYS A 557 14.91 -4.14 4.10
N LEU A 558 14.97 -5.35 4.66
CA LEU A 558 15.09 -5.56 6.11
C LEU A 558 16.48 -5.20 6.67
N ASN A 559 17.55 -5.29 5.86
CA ASN A 559 18.91 -4.93 6.28
C ASN A 559 19.23 -3.43 6.09
N ALA A 560 18.44 -2.72 5.27
CA ALA A 560 18.61 -1.29 5.04
C ALA A 560 17.99 -0.42 6.16
N ASN A 561 17.08 -1.01 6.94
CA ASN A 561 16.45 -0.44 8.14
C ASN A 561 17.19 -0.92 9.39
#